data_AF-A0A5B9QGI1-F1
#
_entry.id   AF-A0A5B9QGI1-F1
#
_cell.length_a   1.000
_cell.length_b   1.000
_cell.length_c   1.000
_cell.angle_alpha   90.00
_cell.angle_beta   90.00
_cell.angle_gamma   90.00
#
_symmetry.space_group_name_H-M   'P 1'
#
loop_
_entity.id
_entity.type
_entity.pdbx_description
1 polymer ?
#
loop_
_entity_poly.entity_id
_entity_poly.type
_entity_poly.pdbx_seq_one_letter_code
_entity_poly.pdbx_strand_id
1 'polypeptide(L)'
;MSVKLHNIALAQFIHCARNSLSVLLILCLVLHHWPALGDEIPELQGWESKMIHNGKKWGEYLNPENGHSVDERLGAQYYDSQWVFYQIADYTGNREPWYTYASYARQIYFDEYLIPNEFRAQGYRRFPEGLYQDFRRGGKITIESLRLIRDMPAFSTVDSLTRGPDHRSGYSEVLSREVAYTVGANILAEKAGLNRVHESDGTPRLKPLVSMMENHLWQWRTQDFSDSDISRVAPFMMGLTAYALIEFHEWEVQNNRDPTAYWPQTHWPTIQSALYAVFTWLHDEAMVISSEDEITIRMWVPMKRIGYATFRYMDRTIPEVGAPTPAPDLNLLVAHVYYWLFYQTGEEQFKSIGDQLFAGGVRYGSPEWSGKHFNQLYRLSFKAFDWRAARTHNKTVRPDHSEKVVYP
;
A
#
# COMPACT_ATOMS: atom_id res chain seq x y z
N MET A 1 9.67 -11.64 71.16
CA MET A 1 10.08 -13.01 71.53
C MET A 1 9.94 -13.90 70.30
N SER A 2 10.93 -14.75 70.07
CA SER A 2 11.18 -15.53 68.84
C SER A 2 10.23 -16.72 68.63
N VAL A 3 9.78 -16.90 67.38
CA VAL A 3 9.60 -18.14 66.57
C VAL A 3 8.84 -19.37 67.15
N LYS A 4 7.83 -19.89 66.40
CA LYS A 4 7.71 -21.28 65.85
C LYS A 4 6.26 -21.66 65.47
N LEU A 5 6.02 -22.04 64.19
CA LEU A 5 5.64 -23.38 63.65
C LEU A 5 4.14 -23.73 63.83
N HIS A 6 3.30 -23.78 62.78
CA HIS A 6 3.11 -24.77 61.68
C HIS A 6 1.87 -25.68 61.90
N ASN A 7 0.95 -25.61 60.93
CA ASN A 7 -0.03 -26.59 60.43
C ASN A 7 -0.97 -27.36 61.40
N ILE A 8 -2.28 -27.34 61.11
CA ILE A 8 -3.08 -28.45 60.52
C ILE A 8 -4.57 -28.09 60.60
N ALA A 9 -5.28 -28.47 59.54
CA ALA A 9 -6.71 -28.26 59.25
C ALA A 9 -7.68 -28.99 60.21
N LEU A 10 -8.92 -28.51 60.28
CA LEU A 10 -10.17 -29.17 59.79
C LEU A 10 -11.41 -28.66 60.57
N ALA A 11 -12.49 -28.33 59.83
CA ALA A 11 -13.92 -28.47 60.16
C ALA A 11 -14.49 -27.75 61.42
N GLN A 12 -15.72 -27.24 61.52
CA GLN A 12 -16.94 -27.15 60.70
C GLN A 12 -17.92 -26.22 61.47
N PHE A 13 -18.75 -25.47 60.73
CA PHE A 13 -20.13 -25.02 61.01
C PHE A 13 -20.52 -24.34 62.35
N ILE A 14 -21.09 -23.11 62.28
CA ILE A 14 -22.53 -22.81 62.41
C ILE A 14 -22.81 -21.31 62.12
N HIS A 15 -23.88 -21.08 61.35
CA HIS A 15 -24.66 -19.86 61.02
C HIS A 15 -24.42 -18.55 61.79
N CYS A 16 -24.51 -17.40 61.10
CA CYS A 16 -25.80 -16.77 60.73
C CYS A 16 -25.63 -15.46 59.91
N ALA A 17 -26.40 -15.39 58.82
CA ALA A 17 -27.06 -14.22 58.24
C ALA A 17 -26.28 -13.12 57.47
N ARG A 18 -26.88 -12.80 56.31
CA ARG A 18 -26.82 -11.56 55.50
C ARG A 18 -25.63 -11.39 54.54
N ASN A 19 -25.80 -11.89 53.30
CA ASN A 19 -26.07 -11.02 52.15
C ASN A 19 -26.13 -11.87 50.86
N SER A 20 -27.33 -11.99 50.33
CA SER A 20 -27.59 -12.55 49.00
C SER A 20 -27.40 -11.45 47.94
N LEU A 21 -26.94 -11.87 46.76
CA LEU A 21 -26.58 -11.08 45.56
C LEU A 21 -25.16 -10.49 45.55
N SER A 22 -24.19 -11.32 45.15
CA SER A 22 -23.10 -10.97 44.20
C SER A 22 -22.18 -12.18 43.99
N VAL A 23 -22.64 -13.16 43.22
CA VAL A 23 -21.75 -14.17 42.63
C VAL A 23 -22.18 -14.36 41.18
N LEU A 24 -21.51 -13.66 40.26
CA LEU A 24 -21.35 -14.10 38.88
C LEU A 24 -20.21 -13.29 38.20
N LEU A 25 -19.30 -14.03 37.56
CA LEU A 25 -18.22 -13.58 36.66
C LEU A 25 -17.03 -12.79 37.25
N ILE A 26 -16.07 -13.54 37.80
CA ILE A 26 -14.66 -13.28 37.50
C ILE A 26 -14.33 -14.13 36.28
N LEU A 27 -14.48 -13.54 35.09
CA LEU A 27 -14.09 -14.14 33.81
C LEU A 27 -13.35 -13.07 33.01
N CYS A 28 -12.02 -13.23 32.98
CA CYS A 28 -11.07 -12.71 32.01
C CYS A 28 -11.41 -11.38 31.31
N LEU A 29 -11.06 -10.26 31.94
CA LEU A 29 -10.71 -9.03 31.24
C LEU A 29 -9.20 -8.85 31.30
N VAL A 30 -8.46 -9.63 30.50
CA VAL A 30 -7.17 -9.17 30.00
C VAL A 30 -7.48 -8.20 28.86
N LEU A 31 -7.92 -7.00 29.22
CA LEU A 31 -7.89 -5.87 28.31
C LEU A 31 -6.42 -5.60 28.04
N HIS A 32 -5.94 -6.08 26.89
CA HIS A 32 -4.70 -5.61 26.30
C HIS A 32 -4.86 -4.10 26.13
N HIS A 33 -4.36 -3.34 27.09
CA HIS A 33 -4.23 -1.91 26.97
C HIS A 33 -3.17 -1.67 25.89
N TRP A 34 -3.63 -1.48 24.66
CA TRP A 34 -2.78 -0.92 23.62
C TRP A 34 -2.37 0.46 24.12
N PRO A 35 -1.07 0.78 24.29
CA PRO A 35 -0.68 2.14 24.62
C PRO A 35 -1.21 3.02 23.49
N ALA A 36 -1.99 4.05 23.83
CA ALA A 36 -2.36 5.08 22.87
C ALA A 36 -1.06 5.68 22.34
N LEU A 37 -0.61 5.21 21.17
CA LEU A 37 0.46 5.84 20.41
C LEU A 37 -0.02 7.28 20.20
N GLY A 38 0.73 8.23 20.74
CA GLY A 38 0.35 9.65 20.79
C GLY A 38 0.00 10.24 19.42
N ASP A 39 -0.33 11.53 19.42
CA ASP A 39 -0.66 12.25 18.18
C ASP A 39 0.53 12.27 17.19
N GLU A 40 1.76 12.07 17.65
CA GLU A 40 2.97 12.00 16.83
C GLU A 40 3.04 10.73 15.97
N ILE A 41 3.59 10.85 14.76
CA ILE A 41 3.88 9.71 13.88
C ILE A 41 5.12 8.99 14.42
N PRO A 42 5.04 7.69 14.78
CA PRO A 42 6.19 6.99 15.34
C PRO A 42 7.31 6.88 14.31
N GLU A 43 8.57 7.02 14.73
CA GLU A 43 9.76 6.95 13.85
C GLU A 43 9.83 8.01 12.74
N LEU A 44 9.05 9.10 12.80
CA LEU A 44 9.06 10.14 11.76
C LEU A 44 10.46 10.71 11.51
N GLN A 45 11.20 11.05 12.57
CA GLN A 45 12.57 11.54 12.45
C GLN A 45 13.51 10.51 11.79
N GLY A 46 13.30 9.23 12.09
CA GLY A 46 14.05 8.13 11.46
C GLY A 46 13.72 8.01 9.97
N TRP A 47 12.44 8.16 9.61
CA TRP A 47 11.97 8.21 8.23
C TRP A 47 12.60 9.39 7.48
N GLU A 48 12.54 10.61 8.04
CA GLU A 48 13.13 11.81 7.44
C GLU A 48 14.63 11.64 7.21
N SER A 49 15.37 11.18 8.22
CA SER A 49 16.81 10.98 8.13
C SER A 49 17.17 9.94 7.05
N LYS A 50 16.48 8.79 7.03
CA LYS A 50 16.74 7.73 6.04
C LYS A 50 16.31 8.13 4.64
N MET A 51 15.21 8.89 4.49
CA MET A 51 14.73 9.43 3.22
C MET A 51 15.79 10.32 2.58
N ILE A 52 16.30 11.30 3.33
CA ILE A 52 17.28 12.25 2.81
C ILE A 52 18.61 11.57 2.51
N HIS A 53 19.12 10.74 3.43
CA HIS A 53 20.39 10.06 3.26
C HIS A 53 20.38 9.11 2.05
N ASN A 54 19.41 8.20 1.99
CA ASN A 54 19.33 7.23 0.89
C ASN A 54 18.85 7.87 -0.42
N GLY A 55 18.02 8.91 -0.34
CA GLY A 55 17.59 9.67 -1.52
C GLY A 55 18.77 10.34 -2.22
N LYS A 56 19.71 10.94 -1.47
CA LYS A 56 20.94 11.49 -2.06
C LYS A 56 21.80 10.40 -2.70
N LYS A 57 22.03 9.29 -1.98
CA LYS A 57 22.77 8.13 -2.48
C LYS A 57 22.21 7.63 -3.82
N TRP A 58 20.90 7.39 -3.89
CA TRP A 58 20.30 6.84 -5.11
C TRP A 58 20.11 7.87 -6.22
N GLY A 59 19.94 9.15 -5.87
CA GLY A 59 19.97 10.24 -6.84
C GLY A 59 21.32 10.38 -7.53
N GLU A 60 22.41 10.31 -6.77
CA GLU A 60 23.78 10.26 -7.30
C GLU A 60 24.00 8.99 -8.13
N TYR A 61 23.55 7.83 -7.67
CA TYR A 61 23.67 6.56 -8.42
C TYR A 61 23.04 6.63 -9.83
N LEU A 62 21.97 7.41 -9.99
CA LEU A 62 21.28 7.59 -11.27
C LEU A 62 21.97 8.57 -12.22
N ASN A 63 22.98 9.31 -11.78
CA ASN A 63 23.70 10.25 -12.62
C ASN A 63 24.31 9.53 -13.84
N PRO A 64 23.96 9.93 -15.08
CA PRO A 64 24.52 9.32 -16.29
C PRO A 64 26.05 9.43 -16.40
N GLU A 65 26.68 10.36 -15.67
CA GLU A 65 28.13 10.55 -15.66
C GLU A 65 28.87 9.64 -14.66
N ASN A 66 28.17 8.93 -13.77
CA ASN A 66 28.78 8.12 -12.71
C ASN A 66 29.26 6.73 -13.16
N GLY A 67 29.29 6.45 -14.47
CA GLY A 67 29.85 5.23 -15.05
C GLY A 67 29.01 3.96 -14.87
N HIS A 68 27.83 4.04 -14.23
CA HIS A 68 26.88 2.93 -14.14
C HIS A 68 26.19 2.66 -15.47
N SER A 69 25.99 1.38 -15.78
CA SER A 69 25.28 0.94 -16.98
C SER A 69 23.81 1.38 -16.97
N VAL A 70 23.20 1.38 -18.16
CA VAL A 70 21.76 1.62 -18.33
C VAL A 70 20.94 0.64 -17.47
N ASP A 71 21.27 -0.65 -17.48
CA ASP A 71 20.52 -1.66 -16.73
C ASP A 71 20.62 -1.48 -15.21
N GLU A 72 21.80 -1.12 -14.70
CA GLU A 72 21.99 -0.80 -13.28
C GLU A 72 21.15 0.42 -12.86
N ARG A 73 21.21 1.51 -13.63
CA ARG A 73 20.43 2.72 -13.35
C ARG A 73 18.92 2.46 -13.49
N LEU A 74 18.50 1.69 -14.49
CA LEU A 74 17.10 1.31 -14.67
C LEU A 74 16.61 0.40 -13.54
N GLY A 75 17.50 -0.44 -12.98
CA GLY A 75 17.24 -1.22 -11.77
C GLY A 75 17.06 -0.34 -10.53
N ALA A 76 17.86 0.71 -10.39
CA ALA A 76 17.74 1.69 -9.30
C ALA A 76 16.52 2.61 -9.44
N GLN A 77 16.07 2.89 -10.67
CA GLN A 77 14.87 3.69 -10.94
C GLN A 77 13.56 2.96 -10.61
N TYR A 78 13.59 1.63 -10.57
CA TYR A 78 12.41 0.78 -10.42
C TYR A 78 11.50 1.20 -9.25
N TYR A 79 10.17 1.17 -9.48
CA TYR A 79 9.13 1.79 -8.62
C TYR A 79 9.10 3.32 -8.59
N ASP A 80 9.56 3.95 -9.67
CA ASP A 80 9.40 5.37 -9.94
C ASP A 80 10.20 6.31 -9.04
N SER A 81 11.54 6.23 -9.12
CA SER A 81 12.40 7.17 -8.38
C SER A 81 12.15 8.64 -8.75
N GLN A 82 11.71 8.93 -9.98
CA GLN A 82 11.37 10.29 -10.39
C GLN A 82 10.27 10.87 -9.50
N TRP A 83 9.19 10.10 -9.28
CA TRP A 83 8.13 10.52 -8.38
C TRP A 83 8.62 10.71 -6.94
N VAL A 84 9.45 9.79 -6.45
CA VAL A 84 10.00 9.87 -5.08
C VAL A 84 10.81 11.16 -4.90
N PHE A 85 11.68 11.52 -5.84
CA PHE A 85 12.49 12.73 -5.71
C PHE A 85 11.64 14.00 -5.74
N TYR A 86 10.59 14.09 -6.57
CA TYR A 86 9.66 15.22 -6.48
C TYR A 86 8.97 15.31 -5.12
N GLN A 87 8.55 14.18 -4.55
CA GLN A 87 7.92 14.18 -3.23
C GLN A 87 8.88 14.65 -2.13
N ILE A 88 10.17 14.26 -2.20
CA ILE A 88 11.18 14.75 -1.26
C ILE A 88 11.39 16.26 -1.43
N ALA A 89 11.41 16.75 -2.67
CA ALA A 89 11.55 18.17 -2.95
C ALA A 89 10.39 18.97 -2.32
N ASP A 90 9.16 18.51 -2.57
CA ASP A 90 7.95 19.13 -2.05
C ASP A 90 7.91 19.08 -0.51
N TYR A 91 8.28 17.95 0.09
CA TYR A 91 8.31 17.76 1.54
C TYR A 91 9.36 18.63 2.24
N THR A 92 10.56 18.73 1.68
CA THR A 92 11.68 19.47 2.29
C THR A 92 11.65 20.97 1.98
N GLY A 93 10.81 21.41 1.04
CA GLY A 93 10.84 22.75 0.48
C GLY A 93 12.09 23.08 -0.34
N ASN A 94 12.97 22.10 -0.59
CA ASN A 94 14.20 22.29 -1.35
C ASN A 94 14.03 21.72 -2.75
N ARG A 95 14.30 22.52 -3.78
CA ARG A 95 14.24 22.04 -5.17
C ARG A 95 15.44 21.16 -5.52
N GLU A 96 16.65 21.64 -5.22
CA GLU A 96 17.89 20.91 -5.50
C GLU A 96 18.42 20.20 -4.25
N PRO A 97 19.07 19.03 -4.40
CA PRO A 97 19.42 18.34 -5.65
C PRO A 97 18.29 17.48 -6.25
N TRP A 98 17.10 17.50 -5.64
CA TRP A 98 16.03 16.54 -5.94
C TRP A 98 15.48 16.65 -7.36
N TYR A 99 15.36 17.85 -7.92
CA TYR A 99 14.94 18.04 -9.32
C TYR A 99 16.00 17.55 -10.29
N THR A 100 17.29 17.73 -9.98
CA THR A 100 18.39 17.12 -10.73
C THR A 100 18.26 15.59 -10.74
N TYR A 101 18.04 14.97 -9.57
CA TYR A 101 17.85 13.52 -9.46
C TYR A 101 16.58 13.01 -10.16
N ALA A 102 15.49 13.78 -10.08
CA ALA A 102 14.26 13.49 -10.83
C ALA A 102 14.51 13.52 -12.35
N SER A 103 15.34 14.45 -12.84
CA SER A 103 15.73 14.51 -14.25
C SER A 103 16.57 13.30 -14.68
N TYR A 104 17.49 12.83 -13.83
CA TYR A 104 18.24 11.59 -14.10
C TYR A 104 17.33 10.36 -14.17
N ALA A 105 16.40 10.25 -13.21
CA ALA A 105 15.38 9.19 -13.19
C ALA A 105 14.48 9.22 -14.43
N ARG A 106 14.04 10.42 -14.84
CA ARG A 106 13.28 10.63 -16.08
C ARG A 106 14.09 10.19 -17.29
N GLN A 107 15.37 10.57 -17.37
CA GLN A 107 16.22 10.24 -18.51
C GLN A 107 16.32 8.73 -18.71
N ILE A 108 16.67 7.97 -17.66
CA ILE A 108 16.81 6.51 -17.78
C ILE A 108 15.49 5.81 -18.09
N TYR A 109 14.37 6.25 -17.51
CA TYR A 109 13.08 5.58 -17.71
C TYR A 109 12.40 6.01 -19.01
N PHE A 110 12.36 7.31 -19.30
CA PHE A 110 11.64 7.86 -20.44
C PHE A 110 12.50 7.86 -21.71
N ASP A 111 13.68 8.48 -21.66
CA ASP A 111 14.54 8.68 -22.84
C ASP A 111 15.24 7.36 -23.25
N GLU A 112 15.70 6.57 -22.28
CA GLU A 112 16.54 5.39 -22.53
C GLU A 112 15.75 4.06 -22.50
N TYR A 113 14.57 4.01 -21.87
CA TYR A 113 13.73 2.80 -21.81
C TYR A 113 12.42 2.94 -22.60
N LEU A 114 11.53 3.89 -22.29
CA LEU A 114 10.22 3.96 -22.93
C LEU A 114 10.29 4.33 -24.41
N ILE A 115 11.01 5.39 -24.79
CA ILE A 115 11.09 5.83 -26.19
C ILE A 115 11.68 4.72 -27.10
N PRO A 116 12.84 4.10 -26.77
CA PRO A 116 13.41 3.04 -27.62
C PRO A 116 12.53 1.79 -27.72
N ASN A 117 11.68 1.55 -26.72
CA ASN A 117 10.72 0.42 -26.72
C ASN A 117 9.33 0.82 -27.23
N GLU A 118 9.17 1.98 -27.89
CA GLU A 118 7.88 2.48 -28.40
C GLU A 118 6.77 2.51 -27.32
N PHE A 119 7.15 2.80 -26.06
CA PHE A 119 6.30 2.75 -24.88
C PHE A 119 5.69 1.37 -24.54
N ARG A 120 6.15 0.29 -25.19
CA ARG A 120 5.72 -1.09 -24.94
C ARG A 120 6.42 -1.68 -23.71
N ALA A 121 6.36 -0.97 -22.58
CA ALA A 121 6.91 -1.43 -21.33
C ALA A 121 6.26 -2.75 -20.88
N GLN A 122 7.03 -3.55 -20.14
CA GLN A 122 6.47 -4.71 -19.44
C GLN A 122 5.43 -4.26 -18.43
N GLY A 123 4.39 -5.07 -18.19
CA GLY A 123 3.28 -4.72 -17.30
C GLY A 123 3.76 -4.29 -15.92
N TYR A 124 4.75 -4.99 -15.36
CA TYR A 124 5.35 -4.69 -14.06
C TYR A 124 6.33 -3.49 -14.03
N ARG A 125 6.59 -2.85 -15.17
CA ARG A 125 7.43 -1.64 -15.33
C ARG A 125 6.65 -0.43 -15.86
N ARG A 126 5.35 -0.36 -15.57
CA ARG A 126 4.51 0.80 -15.89
C ARG A 126 4.49 1.77 -14.71
N PHE A 127 5.23 2.88 -14.82
CA PHE A 127 5.44 3.87 -13.75
C PHE A 127 5.11 5.29 -14.25
N PRO A 128 3.82 5.65 -14.29
CA PRO A 128 3.36 6.93 -14.83
C PRO A 128 3.46 8.11 -13.86
N GLU A 129 3.60 7.90 -12.55
CA GLU A 129 3.50 8.96 -11.54
C GLU A 129 4.55 10.05 -11.71
N GLY A 130 5.83 9.69 -11.84
CA GLY A 130 6.93 10.63 -12.02
C GLY A 130 6.80 11.41 -13.32
N LEU A 131 6.36 10.75 -14.39
CA LEU A 131 6.10 11.39 -15.68
C LEU A 131 4.96 12.42 -15.58
N TYR A 132 3.89 12.08 -14.86
CA TYR A 132 2.78 13.00 -14.61
C TYR A 132 3.22 14.21 -13.76
N GLN A 133 4.05 14.00 -12.74
CA GLN A 133 4.58 15.10 -11.94
C GLN A 133 5.49 16.04 -12.74
N ASP A 134 6.29 15.50 -13.68
CA ASP A 134 7.11 16.29 -14.61
C ASP A 134 6.24 17.12 -15.57
N PHE A 135 5.22 16.51 -16.18
CA PHE A 135 4.23 17.22 -16.99
C PHE A 135 3.58 18.38 -16.23
N ARG A 136 3.11 18.13 -15.01
CA ARG A 136 2.50 19.16 -14.15
C ARG A 136 3.43 20.30 -13.77
N ARG A 137 4.74 20.05 -13.73
CA ARG A 137 5.78 21.03 -13.39
C ARG A 137 6.31 21.76 -14.62
N GLY A 138 5.69 21.60 -15.79
CA GLY A 138 6.16 22.20 -17.05
C GLY A 138 7.48 21.60 -17.53
N GLY A 139 7.74 20.33 -17.19
CA GLY A 139 8.92 19.60 -17.59
C GLY A 139 8.90 19.14 -19.06
N LYS A 140 9.62 18.08 -19.36
CA LYS A 140 9.77 17.54 -20.72
C LYS A 140 8.65 16.58 -21.12
N ILE A 141 7.94 16.00 -20.16
CA ILE A 141 6.84 15.08 -20.45
C ILE A 141 5.66 15.85 -21.04
N THR A 142 5.06 15.26 -22.08
CA THR A 142 3.89 15.82 -22.77
C THR A 142 2.63 15.03 -22.44
N ILE A 143 1.45 15.61 -22.72
CA ILE A 143 0.19 14.89 -22.60
C ILE A 143 0.15 13.63 -23.50
N GLU A 144 0.81 13.67 -24.66
CA GLU A 144 0.91 12.52 -25.56
C GLU A 144 1.76 11.40 -24.97
N SER A 145 2.85 11.75 -24.27
CA SER A 145 3.66 10.79 -23.51
C SER A 145 2.83 10.05 -22.45
N LEU A 146 1.94 10.78 -21.75
CA LEU A 146 1.02 10.20 -20.76
C LEU A 146 -0.05 9.32 -21.40
N ARG A 147 -0.52 9.68 -22.61
CA ARG A 147 -1.40 8.82 -23.42
C ARG A 147 -0.70 7.51 -23.78
N LEU A 148 0.55 7.57 -24.24
CA LEU A 148 1.32 6.41 -24.67
C LEU A 148 1.62 5.46 -23.51
N ILE A 149 2.07 5.94 -22.34
CA ILE A 149 2.31 5.08 -21.16
C ILE A 149 1.01 4.47 -20.59
N ARG A 150 -0.15 5.07 -20.86
CA ARG A 150 -1.45 4.48 -20.55
C ARG A 150 -1.80 3.33 -21.50
N ASP A 151 -1.58 3.51 -22.81
CA ASP A 151 -2.16 2.66 -23.86
C ASP A 151 -1.21 1.59 -24.41
N MET A 152 0.11 1.78 -24.35
CA MET A 152 1.10 0.95 -25.06
C MET A 152 1.72 -0.21 -24.26
N PRO A 153 1.92 -0.13 -22.92
CA PRO A 153 2.50 -1.23 -22.17
C PRO A 153 1.68 -2.51 -22.24
N ALA A 154 2.29 -3.65 -21.89
CA ALA A 154 1.56 -4.91 -21.76
C ALA A 154 0.39 -4.76 -20.77
N PHE A 155 -0.73 -5.43 -21.06
CA PHE A 155 -1.97 -5.42 -20.28
C PHE A 155 -2.74 -4.07 -20.27
N SER A 156 -2.53 -3.19 -21.26
CA SER A 156 -3.20 -1.87 -21.31
C SER A 156 -4.68 -1.91 -21.73
N THR A 157 -5.15 -2.99 -22.33
CA THR A 157 -6.55 -3.15 -22.77
C THR A 157 -7.25 -4.27 -22.01
N VAL A 158 -8.56 -4.14 -21.83
CA VAL A 158 -9.38 -5.18 -21.19
C VAL A 158 -9.32 -6.49 -21.97
N ASP A 159 -9.30 -6.41 -23.30
CA ASP A 159 -9.15 -7.58 -24.17
C ASP A 159 -7.84 -8.33 -23.90
N SER A 160 -6.71 -7.60 -23.79
CA SER A 160 -5.41 -8.22 -23.47
C SER A 160 -5.38 -8.89 -22.09
N LEU A 161 -6.22 -8.43 -21.16
CA LEU A 161 -6.37 -8.99 -19.81
C LEU A 161 -7.38 -10.15 -19.74
N THR A 162 -8.27 -10.31 -20.71
CA THR A 162 -9.34 -11.33 -20.67
C THR A 162 -9.17 -12.44 -21.71
N ARG A 163 -8.39 -12.20 -22.77
CA ARG A 163 -8.24 -13.11 -23.91
C ARG A 163 -6.78 -13.32 -24.33
N GLY A 164 -5.84 -13.06 -23.41
CA GLY A 164 -4.41 -13.21 -23.65
C GLY A 164 -4.00 -14.66 -23.99
N PRO A 165 -2.87 -14.85 -24.73
CA PRO A 165 -2.42 -16.15 -25.21
C PRO A 165 -2.01 -17.14 -24.10
N ASP A 166 -1.91 -16.67 -22.86
CA ASP A 166 -1.49 -17.43 -21.68
C ASP A 166 -2.66 -17.89 -20.79
N HIS A 167 -3.92 -17.67 -21.22
CA HIS A 167 -5.14 -18.04 -20.50
C HIS A 167 -5.27 -17.40 -19.10
N ARG A 168 -4.49 -16.36 -18.78
CA ARG A 168 -4.61 -15.69 -17.49
C ARG A 168 -5.73 -14.68 -17.54
N SER A 169 -6.83 -15.02 -16.88
CA SER A 169 -7.94 -14.09 -16.68
C SER A 169 -7.45 -12.93 -15.80
N GLY A 170 -7.72 -11.69 -16.21
CA GLY A 170 -7.47 -10.49 -15.43
C GLY A 170 -8.20 -10.49 -14.08
N TYR A 171 -9.19 -11.37 -13.90
CA TYR A 171 -9.84 -11.64 -12.62
C TYR A 171 -8.98 -12.48 -11.65
N SER A 172 -7.93 -13.15 -12.11
CA SER A 172 -6.98 -13.86 -11.25
C SER A 172 -6.08 -12.86 -10.50
N GLU A 173 -5.93 -13.07 -9.19
CA GLU A 173 -5.07 -12.25 -8.32
C GLU A 173 -3.60 -12.19 -8.80
N VAL A 174 -3.17 -13.19 -9.57
CA VAL A 174 -1.84 -13.24 -10.20
C VAL A 174 -1.57 -12.03 -11.09
N LEU A 175 -2.60 -11.46 -11.72
CA LEU A 175 -2.50 -10.26 -12.57
C LEU A 175 -2.84 -8.96 -11.81
N SER A 176 -3.06 -9.01 -10.49
CA SER A 176 -3.49 -7.85 -9.71
C SER A 176 -2.54 -6.65 -9.80
N ARG A 177 -1.22 -6.88 -9.89
CA ARG A 177 -0.23 -5.81 -10.09
C ARG A 177 -0.40 -5.13 -11.44
N GLU A 178 -0.51 -5.91 -12.51
CA GLU A 178 -0.67 -5.41 -13.87
C GLU A 178 -1.99 -4.65 -14.03
N VAL A 179 -3.07 -5.14 -13.42
CA VAL A 179 -4.36 -4.44 -13.36
C VAL A 179 -4.24 -3.15 -12.53
N ALA A 180 -3.57 -3.17 -11.38
CA ALA A 180 -3.30 -1.99 -10.54
C ALA A 180 -2.56 -0.88 -11.27
N TYR A 181 -1.47 -1.22 -11.97
CA TYR A 181 -0.72 -0.23 -12.75
C TYR A 181 -1.53 0.29 -13.94
N THR A 182 -2.36 -0.54 -14.55
CA THR A 182 -3.24 -0.11 -15.65
C THR A 182 -4.29 0.89 -15.15
N VAL A 183 -4.92 0.63 -13.99
CA VAL A 183 -5.85 1.58 -13.36
C VAL A 183 -5.15 2.90 -13.03
N GLY A 184 -3.98 2.85 -12.39
CA GLY A 184 -3.19 4.05 -12.05
C GLY A 184 -2.85 4.90 -13.28
N ALA A 185 -2.41 4.27 -14.38
CA ALA A 185 -2.10 4.99 -15.62
C ALA A 185 -3.33 5.64 -16.27
N ASN A 186 -4.51 5.02 -16.20
CA ASN A 186 -5.75 5.62 -16.70
C ASN A 186 -6.14 6.85 -15.86
N ILE A 187 -6.06 6.75 -14.53
CA ILE A 187 -6.36 7.87 -13.62
C ILE A 187 -5.40 9.04 -13.86
N LEU A 188 -4.10 8.78 -13.99
CA LEU A 188 -3.11 9.85 -14.19
C LEU A 188 -3.24 10.52 -15.55
N ALA A 189 -3.58 9.76 -16.59
CA ALA A 189 -3.93 10.33 -17.88
C ALA A 189 -5.15 11.26 -17.79
N GLU A 190 -6.20 10.86 -17.08
CA GLU A 190 -7.36 11.73 -16.84
C GLU A 190 -7.00 12.97 -16.04
N LYS A 191 -6.20 12.82 -14.98
CA LYS A 191 -5.69 13.94 -14.19
C LYS A 191 -4.85 14.92 -15.02
N ALA A 192 -4.20 14.44 -16.09
CA ALA A 192 -3.45 15.27 -17.04
C ALA A 192 -4.33 15.96 -18.09
N GLY A 193 -5.63 15.73 -18.09
CA GLY A 193 -6.59 16.34 -19.02
C GLY A 193 -6.97 15.45 -20.21
N LEU A 194 -6.53 14.20 -20.27
CA LEU A 194 -7.03 13.26 -21.29
C LEU A 194 -8.45 12.81 -20.94
N ASN A 195 -9.26 12.60 -21.97
CA ASN A 195 -10.59 12.03 -21.77
C ASN A 195 -10.51 10.58 -21.25
N ARG A 196 -11.50 10.20 -20.44
CA ARG A 196 -11.71 8.83 -19.99
C ARG A 196 -11.78 7.89 -21.20
N VAL A 197 -10.98 6.83 -21.15
CA VAL A 197 -10.94 5.84 -22.22
C VAL A 197 -12.12 4.89 -22.12
N HIS A 198 -12.67 4.55 -23.28
CA HIS A 198 -13.71 3.54 -23.44
C HIS A 198 -13.19 2.41 -24.32
N GLU A 199 -13.62 1.18 -24.04
CA GLU A 199 -13.40 0.03 -24.90
C GLU A 199 -14.28 0.11 -26.15
N SER A 200 -14.09 -0.80 -27.10
CA SER A 200 -14.79 -0.79 -28.40
C SER A 200 -16.31 -0.91 -28.30
N ASP A 201 -16.82 -1.47 -27.21
CA ASP A 201 -18.25 -1.58 -26.89
C ASP A 201 -18.83 -0.33 -26.20
N GLY A 202 -18.02 0.72 -26.01
CA GLY A 202 -18.40 1.94 -25.31
C GLY A 202 -18.35 1.83 -23.78
N THR A 203 -17.90 0.70 -23.21
CA THR A 203 -17.72 0.56 -21.77
C THR A 203 -16.50 1.38 -21.31
N PRO A 204 -16.62 2.24 -20.27
CA PRO A 204 -15.45 2.90 -19.69
C PRO A 204 -14.42 1.87 -19.21
N ARG A 205 -13.17 1.96 -19.69
CA ARG A 205 -12.11 0.96 -19.42
C ARG A 205 -11.90 0.69 -17.93
N LEU A 206 -12.01 1.72 -17.09
CA LEU A 206 -11.86 1.60 -15.63
C LEU A 206 -12.89 0.66 -15.00
N LYS A 207 -14.09 0.50 -15.59
CA LYS A 207 -15.16 -0.32 -15.01
C LYS A 207 -14.78 -1.80 -14.89
N PRO A 208 -14.46 -2.53 -15.98
CA PRO A 208 -14.01 -3.91 -15.87
C PRO A 208 -12.71 -4.08 -15.08
N LEU A 209 -11.79 -3.09 -15.11
CA LEU A 209 -10.56 -3.15 -14.31
C LEU A 209 -10.84 -3.08 -12.80
N VAL A 210 -11.75 -2.21 -12.37
CA VAL A 210 -12.21 -2.14 -10.98
C VAL A 210 -12.95 -3.43 -10.59
N SER A 211 -13.72 -4.02 -11.52
CA SER A 211 -14.34 -5.34 -11.28
C SER A 211 -13.33 -6.45 -11.03
N MET A 212 -12.25 -6.49 -11.81
CA MET A 212 -11.16 -7.45 -11.62
C MET A 212 -10.55 -7.32 -10.22
N MET A 213 -10.35 -6.08 -9.74
CA MET A 213 -9.80 -5.83 -8.41
C MET A 213 -10.73 -6.25 -7.27
N GLU A 214 -12.06 -6.11 -7.41
CA GLU A 214 -13.00 -6.71 -6.44
C GLU A 214 -12.78 -8.22 -6.35
N ASN A 215 -12.64 -8.89 -7.49
CA ASN A 215 -12.40 -10.33 -7.52
C ASN A 215 -11.05 -10.71 -6.90
N HIS A 216 -9.99 -9.93 -7.12
CA HIS A 216 -8.69 -10.17 -6.46
C HIS A 216 -8.82 -10.11 -4.93
N LEU A 217 -9.49 -9.08 -4.42
CA LEU A 217 -9.78 -8.92 -3.00
C LEU A 217 -10.58 -10.10 -2.44
N TRP A 218 -11.53 -10.62 -3.21
CA TRP A 218 -12.32 -11.80 -2.85
C TRP A 218 -11.46 -13.06 -2.80
N GLN A 219 -10.70 -13.35 -3.86
CA GLN A 219 -9.81 -14.51 -3.94
C GLN A 219 -8.82 -14.54 -2.76
N TRP A 220 -8.20 -13.41 -2.41
CA TRP A 220 -7.30 -13.38 -1.25
C TRP A 220 -8.03 -13.64 0.07
N ARG A 221 -9.20 -13.03 0.28
CA ARG A 221 -9.95 -13.18 1.54
C ARG A 221 -10.46 -14.61 1.73
N THR A 222 -11.05 -15.19 0.69
CA THR A 222 -11.62 -16.54 0.74
C THR A 222 -10.56 -17.62 0.55
N GLN A 223 -9.39 -17.23 0.02
CA GLN A 223 -8.32 -18.13 -0.43
C GLN A 223 -8.81 -19.10 -1.51
N ASP A 224 -9.85 -18.71 -2.24
CA ASP A 224 -10.37 -19.44 -3.39
C ASP A 224 -9.56 -19.03 -4.63
N PHE A 225 -8.60 -19.88 -4.96
CA PHE A 225 -7.61 -19.66 -6.01
C PHE A 225 -7.77 -20.64 -7.18
N SER A 226 -9.01 -20.94 -7.56
CA SER A 226 -9.43 -22.00 -8.50
C SER A 226 -8.60 -22.18 -9.79
N ASP A 227 -7.75 -21.21 -10.18
CA ASP A 227 -7.14 -21.13 -11.52
C ASP A 227 -5.61 -20.84 -11.56
N SER A 228 -4.82 -20.97 -10.47
CA SER A 228 -3.35 -20.82 -10.62
C SER A 228 -2.46 -21.47 -9.54
N ASP A 229 -1.38 -22.13 -10.01
CA ASP A 229 -0.33 -22.75 -9.17
C ASP A 229 0.58 -21.74 -8.44
N ILE A 230 0.55 -20.46 -8.83
CA ILE A 230 1.32 -19.39 -8.17
C ILE A 230 0.45 -18.51 -7.26
N SER A 231 -0.79 -18.94 -7.01
CA SER A 231 -1.73 -18.20 -6.19
C SER A 231 -1.34 -18.19 -4.73
N ARG A 232 -1.51 -17.04 -4.10
CA ARG A 232 -1.08 -16.80 -2.72
C ARG A 232 -1.78 -15.58 -2.14
N VAL A 233 -1.88 -15.54 -0.82
CA VAL A 233 -2.11 -14.26 -0.13
C VAL A 233 -0.80 -13.50 -0.14
N ALA A 234 -0.73 -12.40 -0.89
CA ALA A 234 0.47 -11.56 -1.00
C ALA A 234 0.17 -10.11 -0.57
N PRO A 235 0.51 -9.70 0.66
CA PRO A 235 0.27 -8.35 1.17
C PRO A 235 0.84 -7.24 0.27
N PHE A 236 1.96 -7.50 -0.42
CA PHE A 236 2.48 -6.61 -1.46
C PHE A 236 1.46 -6.34 -2.58
N MET A 237 0.90 -7.39 -3.16
CA MET A 237 -0.04 -7.31 -4.29
C MET A 237 -1.37 -6.69 -3.83
N MET A 238 -1.81 -7.05 -2.62
CA MET A 238 -2.97 -6.44 -1.96
C MET A 238 -2.77 -4.94 -1.76
N GLY A 239 -1.60 -4.51 -1.31
CA GLY A 239 -1.26 -3.10 -1.13
C GLY A 239 -1.28 -2.29 -2.44
N LEU A 240 -0.76 -2.87 -3.54
CA LEU A 240 -0.84 -2.22 -4.86
C LEU A 240 -2.29 -2.08 -5.35
N THR A 241 -3.08 -3.13 -5.19
CA THR A 241 -4.49 -3.15 -5.56
C THR A 241 -5.28 -2.12 -4.75
N ALA A 242 -5.05 -2.07 -3.44
CA ALA A 242 -5.66 -1.09 -2.56
C ALA A 242 -5.25 0.34 -2.92
N TYR A 243 -3.97 0.60 -3.19
CA TYR A 243 -3.52 1.91 -3.66
C TYR A 243 -4.26 2.36 -4.93
N ALA A 244 -4.37 1.49 -5.94
CA ALA A 244 -5.06 1.83 -7.18
C ALA A 244 -6.58 2.06 -6.98
N LEU A 245 -7.23 1.26 -6.12
CA LEU A 245 -8.64 1.46 -5.75
C LEU A 245 -8.85 2.75 -4.95
N ILE A 246 -7.93 3.09 -4.05
CA ILE A 246 -7.97 4.35 -3.30
C ILE A 246 -7.78 5.54 -4.26
N GLU A 247 -6.80 5.50 -5.16
CA GLU A 247 -6.62 6.57 -6.15
C GLU A 247 -7.84 6.72 -7.06
N PHE A 248 -8.46 5.60 -7.46
CA PHE A 248 -9.72 5.63 -8.20
C PHE A 248 -10.83 6.29 -7.40
N HIS A 249 -11.05 5.82 -6.17
CA HIS A 249 -12.06 6.36 -5.26
C HIS A 249 -11.90 7.87 -5.06
N GLU A 250 -10.70 8.31 -4.67
CA GLU A 250 -10.43 9.72 -4.40
C GLU A 250 -10.60 10.56 -5.66
N TRP A 251 -10.20 10.05 -6.84
CA TRP A 251 -10.37 10.77 -8.10
C TRP A 251 -11.84 10.93 -8.50
N GLU A 252 -12.66 9.88 -8.36
CA GLU A 252 -14.09 9.99 -8.62
C GLU A 252 -14.75 11.01 -7.67
N VAL A 253 -14.47 10.93 -6.37
CA VAL A 253 -15.01 11.86 -5.37
C VAL A 253 -14.59 13.30 -5.65
N GLN A 254 -13.31 13.55 -5.95
CA GLN A 254 -12.79 14.88 -6.28
C GLN A 254 -13.49 15.52 -7.48
N ASN A 255 -14.06 14.71 -8.38
CA ASN A 255 -14.78 15.17 -9.55
C ASN A 255 -16.31 15.10 -9.39
N ASN A 256 -16.83 14.96 -8.16
CA ASN A 256 -18.25 14.82 -7.87
C ASN A 256 -18.91 13.63 -8.62
N ARG A 257 -18.15 12.57 -8.86
CA ARG A 257 -18.64 11.31 -9.43
C ARG A 257 -18.79 10.27 -8.32
N ASP A 258 -19.74 9.36 -8.51
CA ASP A 258 -19.96 8.24 -7.58
C ASP A 258 -19.01 7.08 -7.91
N PRO A 259 -18.04 6.75 -7.03
CA PRO A 259 -17.15 5.62 -7.24
C PRO A 259 -17.89 4.28 -7.36
N THR A 260 -19.06 4.16 -6.73
CA THR A 260 -19.84 2.90 -6.72
C THR A 260 -20.48 2.59 -8.08
N ALA A 261 -20.58 3.58 -8.98
CA ALA A 261 -21.06 3.36 -10.36
C ALA A 261 -20.15 2.44 -11.19
N TYR A 262 -18.88 2.30 -10.79
CA TYR A 262 -17.90 1.41 -11.40
C TYR A 262 -17.68 0.13 -10.58
N TRP A 263 -18.14 0.10 -9.33
CA TRP A 263 -17.98 -1.02 -8.43
C TRP A 263 -19.03 -2.11 -8.73
N PRO A 264 -18.65 -3.38 -8.87
CA PRO A 264 -19.58 -4.43 -9.32
C PRO A 264 -20.63 -4.80 -8.27
N GLN A 265 -20.30 -4.62 -6.99
CA GLN A 265 -21.14 -4.99 -5.85
C GLN A 265 -21.39 -6.50 -5.77
N THR A 266 -20.46 -7.32 -6.25
CA THR A 266 -20.60 -8.78 -6.24
C THR A 266 -20.40 -9.34 -4.83
N HIS A 267 -19.43 -8.80 -4.09
CA HIS A 267 -19.01 -9.31 -2.79
C HIS A 267 -19.11 -8.25 -1.69
N TRP A 268 -18.93 -6.98 -2.04
CA TRP A 268 -19.05 -5.86 -1.11
C TRP A 268 -19.86 -4.71 -1.69
N PRO A 269 -20.60 -3.93 -0.88
CA PRO A 269 -21.38 -2.81 -1.40
C PRO A 269 -20.53 -1.64 -1.91
N THR A 270 -19.32 -1.45 -1.37
CA THR A 270 -18.42 -0.33 -1.73
C THR A 270 -16.95 -0.74 -1.69
N ILE A 271 -16.09 0.03 -2.37
CA ILE A 271 -14.63 -0.08 -2.29
C ILE A 271 -14.17 0.02 -0.82
N GLN A 272 -14.69 1.00 -0.06
CA GLN A 272 -14.39 1.19 1.36
C GLN A 272 -14.67 -0.08 2.15
N SER A 273 -15.84 -0.68 1.99
CA SER A 273 -16.23 -1.89 2.73
C SER A 273 -15.40 -3.11 2.35
N ALA A 274 -14.96 -3.21 1.08
CA ALA A 274 -14.07 -4.26 0.63
C ALA A 274 -12.68 -4.13 1.28
N LEU A 275 -12.08 -2.94 1.22
CA LEU A 275 -10.78 -2.67 1.83
C LEU A 275 -10.84 -2.81 3.36
N TYR A 276 -11.90 -2.32 4.00
CA TYR A 276 -12.13 -2.53 5.43
C TYR A 276 -12.12 -4.02 5.76
N ALA A 277 -12.97 -4.80 5.09
CA ALA A 277 -13.12 -6.22 5.39
C ALA A 277 -11.80 -6.96 5.19
N VAL A 278 -11.18 -6.79 4.02
CA VAL A 278 -9.97 -7.51 3.62
C VAL A 278 -8.78 -7.16 4.50
N PHE A 279 -8.53 -5.88 4.78
CA PHE A 279 -7.37 -5.50 5.59
C PHE A 279 -7.57 -5.79 7.08
N THR A 280 -8.82 -5.76 7.58
CA THR A 280 -9.13 -6.29 8.92
C THR A 280 -8.80 -7.78 8.97
N TRP A 281 -9.29 -8.59 8.02
CA TRP A 281 -8.97 -10.03 7.96
C TRP A 281 -7.46 -10.29 7.81
N LEU A 282 -6.77 -9.52 6.97
CA LEU A 282 -5.33 -9.68 6.75
C LEU A 282 -4.54 -9.49 8.06
N HIS A 283 -4.93 -8.50 8.86
CA HIS A 283 -4.36 -8.26 10.18
C HIS A 283 -4.80 -9.30 11.21
N ASP A 284 -6.12 -9.56 11.32
CA ASP A 284 -6.78 -10.23 12.44
C ASP A 284 -6.97 -11.75 12.28
N GLU A 285 -6.81 -12.29 11.08
CA GLU A 285 -7.20 -13.68 10.80
C GLU A 285 -6.27 -14.40 9.83
N ALA A 286 -5.67 -13.72 8.86
CA ALA A 286 -4.90 -14.36 7.80
C ALA A 286 -3.71 -15.18 8.33
N MET A 287 -3.55 -16.38 7.79
CA MET A 287 -2.57 -17.40 8.21
C MET A 287 -1.63 -17.75 7.06
N VAL A 288 -0.45 -18.25 7.42
CA VAL A 288 0.44 -18.97 6.50
C VAL A 288 -0.10 -20.38 6.28
N ILE A 289 -0.12 -20.82 5.02
CA ILE A 289 -0.39 -22.19 4.60
C ILE A 289 0.96 -22.84 4.24
N SER A 290 1.44 -23.76 5.07
CA SER A 290 2.58 -24.60 4.73
C SER A 290 2.12 -25.93 4.11
N SER A 291 2.97 -26.52 3.25
CA SER A 291 2.81 -27.89 2.75
C SER A 291 3.25 -28.96 3.76
N GLU A 292 3.86 -28.55 4.88
CA GLU A 292 4.34 -29.42 5.96
C GLU A 292 3.72 -28.95 7.29
N ASP A 293 2.75 -29.74 7.79
CA ASP A 293 2.22 -29.91 9.16
C ASP A 293 2.32 -28.83 10.26
N GLU A 294 2.39 -27.52 9.97
CA GLU A 294 2.14 -26.47 10.98
C GLU A 294 1.40 -25.23 10.42
N ILE A 295 0.08 -25.40 10.19
CA ILE A 295 -0.89 -24.31 10.03
C ILE A 295 -1.07 -23.59 11.38
N THR A 296 -0.14 -22.73 11.81
CA THR A 296 -0.32 -21.99 13.08
C THR A 296 0.26 -20.57 13.14
N ILE A 297 0.94 -20.08 12.09
CA ILE A 297 1.53 -18.74 12.13
C ILE A 297 0.72 -17.71 11.35
N ARG A 298 0.59 -16.52 11.95
CA ARG A 298 -0.12 -15.39 11.38
C ARG A 298 0.67 -14.72 10.26
N MET A 299 -0.06 -14.17 9.29
CA MET A 299 0.49 -13.25 8.29
C MET A 299 1.02 -11.97 8.95
N TRP A 300 0.34 -11.50 9.99
CA TRP A 300 0.81 -10.44 10.86
C TRP A 300 1.95 -10.94 11.77
N VAL A 301 3.07 -10.22 11.76
CA VAL A 301 4.26 -10.53 12.57
C VAL A 301 4.50 -9.40 13.56
N PRO A 302 4.12 -9.56 14.84
CA PRO A 302 4.43 -8.57 15.85
C PRO A 302 5.94 -8.60 16.13
N MET A 303 6.62 -7.47 15.95
CA MET A 303 8.03 -7.29 16.25
C MET A 303 8.18 -6.85 17.72
N LYS A 304 7.76 -7.77 18.61
CA LYS A 304 7.49 -7.56 20.05
C LYS A 304 8.63 -6.93 20.85
N ARG A 305 9.88 -7.04 20.39
CA ARG A 305 11.03 -6.50 21.13
C ARG A 305 11.05 -4.97 21.18
N ILE A 306 10.34 -4.30 20.26
CA ILE A 306 10.34 -2.83 20.15
C ILE A 306 8.99 -2.17 19.78
N GLY A 307 7.87 -2.92 19.81
CA GLY A 307 6.53 -2.34 19.66
C GLY A 307 6.06 -2.05 18.22
N TYR A 308 6.61 -2.73 17.21
CA TYR A 308 6.24 -2.56 15.79
C TYR A 308 5.71 -3.85 15.19
N ALA A 309 5.40 -3.82 13.89
CA ALA A 309 4.95 -5.01 13.18
C ALA A 309 5.29 -4.97 11.68
N THR A 310 5.15 -6.12 11.03
CA THR A 310 5.26 -6.29 9.58
C THR A 310 4.29 -7.37 9.15
N PHE A 311 3.95 -7.39 7.86
CA PHE A 311 3.39 -8.58 7.25
C PHE A 311 4.49 -9.50 6.73
N ARG A 312 4.15 -10.78 6.58
CA ARG A 312 4.92 -11.72 5.77
C ARG A 312 4.77 -11.40 4.29
N TYR A 313 5.77 -11.76 3.50
CA TYR A 313 5.78 -11.51 2.05
C TYR A 313 4.64 -12.22 1.32
N MET A 314 4.34 -13.46 1.74
CA MET A 314 3.24 -14.27 1.23
C MET A 314 2.81 -15.32 2.29
N ASP A 315 1.71 -16.03 2.04
CA ASP A 315 1.18 -17.08 2.93
C ASP A 315 1.83 -18.45 2.75
N ARG A 316 2.59 -18.71 1.69
CA ARG A 316 3.15 -20.04 1.43
C ARG A 316 4.48 -19.95 0.70
N THR A 317 5.25 -21.02 0.69
CA THR A 317 6.46 -21.07 -0.15
C THR A 317 6.06 -21.43 -1.57
N ILE A 318 6.42 -20.57 -2.52
CA ILE A 318 6.29 -20.86 -3.95
C ILE A 318 7.71 -20.79 -4.55
N PRO A 319 8.21 -21.90 -5.14
CA PRO A 319 9.52 -21.93 -5.76
C PRO A 319 9.73 -20.74 -6.70
N GLU A 320 10.91 -20.12 -6.62
CA GLU A 320 11.31 -18.96 -7.43
C GLU A 320 10.52 -17.64 -7.21
N VAL A 321 9.38 -17.68 -6.52
CA VAL A 321 8.56 -16.51 -6.21
C VAL A 321 8.85 -15.98 -4.82
N GLY A 322 8.93 -16.86 -3.80
CA GLY A 322 9.34 -16.50 -2.45
C GLY A 322 8.73 -17.38 -1.36
N ALA A 323 8.80 -16.87 -0.12
CA ALA A 323 8.49 -17.61 1.09
C ALA A 323 7.75 -16.71 2.11
N PRO A 324 7.11 -17.29 3.14
CA PRO A 324 6.36 -16.54 4.17
C PRO A 324 7.29 -15.86 5.20
N THR A 325 8.31 -15.15 4.73
CA THR A 325 9.25 -14.40 5.58
C THR A 325 8.72 -13.01 5.90
N PRO A 326 9.04 -12.44 7.08
CA PRO A 326 8.72 -11.04 7.39
C PRO A 326 9.30 -10.09 6.33
N ALA A 327 8.51 -9.10 5.89
CA ALA A 327 8.86 -8.24 4.75
C ALA A 327 8.66 -6.74 5.06
N PRO A 328 9.48 -6.15 5.96
CA PRO A 328 9.32 -4.77 6.39
C PRO A 328 9.50 -3.74 5.26
N ASP A 329 10.22 -4.09 4.18
CA ASP A 329 10.34 -3.26 2.98
C ASP A 329 9.00 -2.93 2.30
N LEU A 330 7.96 -3.72 2.59
CA LEU A 330 6.62 -3.52 2.05
C LEU A 330 5.72 -2.68 2.95
N ASN A 331 6.14 -2.44 4.20
CA ASN A 331 5.25 -1.91 5.21
C ASN A 331 4.67 -0.54 4.84
N LEU A 332 5.45 0.34 4.22
CA LEU A 332 4.98 1.69 3.92
C LEU A 332 3.94 1.73 2.78
N LEU A 333 3.98 0.75 1.88
CA LEU A 333 2.91 0.50 0.91
C LEU A 333 1.62 0.07 1.62
N VAL A 334 1.71 -0.81 2.61
CA VAL A 334 0.54 -1.35 3.31
C VAL A 334 -0.01 -0.36 4.35
N ALA A 335 0.85 0.37 5.05
CA ALA A 335 0.47 1.40 6.01
C ALA A 335 -0.41 2.49 5.37
N HIS A 336 -0.15 2.82 4.09
CA HIS A 336 -0.96 3.74 3.30
C HIS A 336 -2.46 3.37 3.31
N VAL A 337 -2.77 2.08 3.21
CA VAL A 337 -4.16 1.58 3.21
C VAL A 337 -4.80 1.79 4.57
N TYR A 338 -4.08 1.47 5.66
CA TYR A 338 -4.56 1.64 7.02
C TYR A 338 -4.79 3.10 7.39
N TYR A 339 -3.91 4.02 6.97
CA TYR A 339 -4.14 5.45 7.18
C TYR A 339 -5.33 5.97 6.38
N TRP A 340 -5.56 5.48 5.15
CA TRP A 340 -6.78 5.81 4.42
C TRP A 340 -8.02 5.27 5.13
N LEU A 341 -8.02 4.01 5.60
CA LEU A 341 -9.14 3.45 6.36
C LEU A 341 -9.42 4.22 7.65
N PHE A 342 -8.39 4.67 8.37
CA PHE A 342 -8.54 5.58 9.49
C PHE A 342 -9.19 6.90 9.06
N TYR A 343 -8.74 7.49 7.95
CA TYR A 343 -9.34 8.70 7.41
C TYR A 343 -10.80 8.52 6.94
N GLN A 344 -11.19 7.33 6.47
CA GLN A 344 -12.58 7.05 6.06
C GLN A 344 -13.49 6.76 7.26
N THR A 345 -13.01 6.01 8.26
CA THR A 345 -13.84 5.48 9.36
C THR A 345 -13.72 6.28 10.65
N GLY A 346 -12.53 6.79 10.97
CA GLY A 346 -12.18 7.37 12.27
C GLY A 346 -11.83 6.32 13.33
N GLU A 347 -11.70 5.04 12.95
CA GLU A 347 -11.39 3.98 13.90
C GLU A 347 -9.89 3.93 14.23
N GLU A 348 -9.58 4.18 15.50
CA GLU A 348 -8.20 4.24 16.04
C GLU A 348 -7.40 2.95 15.81
N GLN A 349 -8.06 1.80 15.65
CA GLN A 349 -7.38 0.55 15.32
C GLN A 349 -6.58 0.67 14.02
N PHE A 350 -7.12 1.31 12.98
CA PHE A 350 -6.42 1.45 11.71
C PHE A 350 -5.26 2.43 11.80
N LYS A 351 -5.40 3.51 12.59
CA LYS A 351 -4.26 4.38 12.92
C LYS A 351 -3.16 3.58 13.60
N SER A 352 -3.49 2.80 14.63
CA SER A 352 -2.53 2.00 15.39
C SER A 352 -1.81 0.96 14.53
N ILE A 353 -2.53 0.27 13.64
CA ILE A 353 -1.93 -0.71 12.71
C ILE A 353 -1.03 0.00 11.70
N GLY A 354 -1.48 1.12 11.12
CA GLY A 354 -0.68 1.95 10.21
C GLY A 354 0.61 2.45 10.88
N ASP A 355 0.51 2.94 12.11
CA ASP A 355 1.62 3.43 12.93
C ASP A 355 2.68 2.34 13.18
N GLN A 356 2.25 1.11 13.52
CA GLN A 356 3.15 -0.01 13.73
C GLN A 356 3.86 -0.48 12.46
N LEU A 357 3.14 -0.52 11.34
CA LEU A 357 3.71 -0.85 10.04
C LEU A 357 4.71 0.22 9.63
N PHE A 358 4.32 1.50 9.74
CA PHE A 358 5.18 2.62 9.40
C PHE A 358 6.51 2.54 10.15
N ALA A 359 6.46 2.46 11.49
CA ALA A 359 7.65 2.34 12.30
C ALA A 359 8.46 1.07 12.00
N GLY A 360 7.80 -0.06 11.76
CA GLY A 360 8.45 -1.31 11.34
C GLY A 360 9.21 -1.16 10.02
N GLY A 361 8.62 -0.50 9.02
CA GLY A 361 9.23 -0.25 7.72
C GLY A 361 10.40 0.73 7.81
N VAL A 362 10.27 1.77 8.63
CA VAL A 362 11.35 2.73 8.88
C VAL A 362 12.54 2.07 9.57
N ARG A 363 12.32 1.23 10.59
CA ARG A 363 13.40 0.61 11.35
C ARG A 363 14.07 -0.54 10.61
N TYR A 364 13.29 -1.41 9.99
CA TYR A 364 13.75 -2.70 9.47
C TYR A 364 13.71 -2.85 7.96
N GLY A 365 13.09 -1.91 7.24
CA GLY A 365 13.30 -1.82 5.80
C GLY A 365 14.76 -1.50 5.48
N SER A 366 15.18 -1.89 4.28
CA SER A 366 16.55 -1.76 3.77
C SER A 366 16.63 -0.79 2.58
N PRO A 367 16.24 0.50 2.74
CA PRO A 367 16.33 1.50 1.68
C PRO A 367 17.77 1.72 1.18
N GLU A 368 18.78 1.33 1.95
CA GLU A 368 20.19 1.41 1.58
C GLU A 368 20.66 0.31 0.61
N TRP A 369 19.91 -0.79 0.46
CA TRP A 369 20.34 -1.96 -0.33
C TRP A 369 20.25 -1.68 -1.83
N SER A 370 19.10 -1.23 -2.32
CA SER A 370 18.95 -0.85 -3.73
C SER A 370 17.99 0.31 -3.91
N GLY A 371 18.14 1.06 -5.03
CA GLY A 371 17.20 2.12 -5.39
C GLY A 371 15.75 1.62 -5.47
N LYS A 372 15.56 0.37 -5.91
CA LYS A 372 14.25 -0.31 -5.87
C LYS A 372 13.66 -0.37 -4.46
N HIS A 373 14.41 -0.81 -3.44
CA HIS A 373 13.93 -0.88 -2.06
C HIS A 373 13.63 0.51 -1.50
N PHE A 374 14.49 1.48 -1.80
CA PHE A 374 14.26 2.88 -1.45
C PHE A 374 12.94 3.40 -2.04
N ASN A 375 12.77 3.30 -3.36
CA ASN A 375 11.57 3.82 -4.02
C ASN A 375 10.29 3.13 -3.51
N GLN A 376 10.36 1.82 -3.29
CA GLN A 376 9.24 1.04 -2.77
C GLN A 376 8.78 1.51 -1.39
N LEU A 377 9.72 1.80 -0.49
CA LEU A 377 9.40 2.32 0.84
C LEU A 377 8.80 3.73 0.78
N TYR A 378 9.39 4.65 0.02
CA TYR A 378 9.03 6.06 0.14
C TYR A 378 7.85 6.51 -0.73
N ARG A 379 7.64 5.92 -1.92
CA ARG A 379 6.73 6.49 -2.93
C ARG A 379 5.29 6.75 -2.48
N LEU A 380 4.76 5.96 -1.54
CA LEU A 380 3.39 6.14 -1.02
C LEU A 380 3.32 6.74 0.39
N SER A 381 4.47 6.92 1.05
CA SER A 381 4.52 7.28 2.47
C SER A 381 4.11 8.74 2.73
N PHE A 382 4.39 9.66 1.80
CA PHE A 382 4.10 11.09 1.95
C PHE A 382 2.60 11.38 2.08
N LYS A 383 1.78 10.95 1.10
CA LYS A 383 0.32 11.13 1.11
C LYS A 383 -0.35 10.47 2.32
N ALA A 384 0.27 9.40 2.83
CA ALA A 384 -0.23 8.67 3.99
C ALA A 384 -0.26 9.55 5.26
N PHE A 385 0.66 10.50 5.37
CA PHE A 385 0.69 11.44 6.50
C PHE A 385 -0.48 12.42 6.48
N ASP A 386 -0.91 12.87 5.29
CA ASP A 386 -2.06 13.76 5.15
C ASP A 386 -3.33 13.11 5.72
N TRP A 387 -3.58 11.83 5.38
CA TRP A 387 -4.74 11.10 5.92
C TRP A 387 -4.64 10.83 7.41
N ARG A 388 -3.43 10.52 7.90
CA ARG A 388 -3.19 10.34 9.34
C ARG A 388 -3.45 11.63 10.12
N ALA A 389 -3.06 12.79 9.58
CA ALA A 389 -3.22 14.09 10.23
C ALA A 389 -4.63 14.71 10.06
N ALA A 390 -5.29 14.51 8.92
CA ALA A 390 -6.55 15.19 8.61
C ALA A 390 -7.70 14.88 9.60
N ARG A 391 -7.65 13.75 10.32
CA ARG A 391 -8.65 13.41 11.35
C ARG A 391 -8.30 13.81 12.77
N THR A 392 -7.02 14.04 13.10
CA THR A 392 -6.67 14.66 14.39
C THR A 392 -7.15 16.11 14.44
N HIS A 393 -7.20 16.79 13.28
CA HIS A 393 -7.73 18.15 13.14
C HIS A 393 -9.26 18.25 12.98
N ASN A 394 -9.94 17.20 12.53
CA ASN A 394 -11.39 17.19 12.28
C ASN A 394 -12.27 16.94 13.53
N LYS A 395 -11.76 17.12 14.75
CA LYS A 395 -12.65 17.40 15.91
C LYS A 395 -13.33 18.78 15.80
N THR A 396 -12.89 19.62 14.86
CA THR A 396 -13.56 20.88 14.51
C THR A 396 -13.46 21.12 13.00
N VAL A 397 -14.56 20.85 12.28
CA VAL A 397 -14.89 21.39 10.95
C VAL A 397 -13.98 20.93 9.78
N ARG A 398 -14.59 20.23 8.80
CA ARG A 398 -13.99 19.98 7.48
C ARG A 398 -13.54 21.30 6.84
N PRO A 399 -12.27 21.47 6.44
CA PRO A 399 -11.93 22.51 5.49
C PRO A 399 -12.51 22.13 4.13
N ASP A 400 -13.35 23.01 3.59
CA ASP A 400 -13.72 23.00 2.19
C ASP A 400 -12.45 23.23 1.36
N HIS A 401 -12.00 22.22 0.63
CA HIS A 401 -10.90 22.35 -0.34
C HIS A 401 -11.40 22.97 -1.66
N SER A 402 -12.25 24.00 -1.58
CA SER A 402 -12.70 24.82 -2.71
C SER A 402 -11.70 25.90 -3.13
N GLU A 403 -10.41 25.79 -2.78
CA GLU A 403 -9.40 26.60 -3.44
C GLU A 403 -9.09 25.97 -4.80
N LYS A 404 -9.90 26.40 -5.77
CA LYS A 404 -9.58 26.32 -7.19
C LYS A 404 -8.18 26.88 -7.39
N VAL A 405 -7.22 25.99 -7.61
CA VAL A 405 -5.96 26.38 -8.23
C VAL A 405 -6.29 26.73 -9.69
N VAL A 406 -6.54 28.00 -9.93
CA VAL A 406 -6.59 28.56 -11.27
C VAL A 406 -5.15 28.62 -11.77
N TYR A 407 -4.80 27.74 -12.70
CA TYR A 407 -3.53 27.84 -13.41
C TYR A 407 -3.71 28.78 -14.62
N PRO A 408 -2.74 29.68 -14.89
CA PRO A 408 -2.71 30.50 -16.11
C PRO A 408 -2.51 29.67 -17.39
#